data_AF-A0A9X0CBT7-F1
#
_entry.id   AF-A0A9X0CBT7-F1
#
_cell.length_a   1.000
_cell.length_b   1.000
_cell.length_c   1.000
_cell.angle_alpha   90.00
_cell.angle_beta   90.00
_cell.angle_gamma   90.00
#
_symmetry.space_group_name_H-M   'P 1'
#
loop_
_entity.id
_entity.type
_entity.pdbx_description
1 polymer ?
#
loop_
_entity_poly.entity_id
_entity_poly.type
_entity_poly.pdbx_seq_one_letter_code
_entity_poly.pdbx_strand_id
1 'polypeptide(L)'
;MSTQLLKAIKFIHSTGMCHGDVSGRNIAFTCNNLLNSPDKKFLAVLGPPKVEPLARIDGTPLDNGLPTQLVKAAGWVEWTDEDEEDIRLLDMGESFLPGEKPEKLAQPSNLRVPEIIFNDRFDYRLDLWRAGCMVH
;
A
#
# COMPACT_ATOMS: atom_id res chain seq x y z
N MET A 1 11.37 11.00 -3.47
CA MET A 1 9.98 10.52 -3.57
C MET A 1 9.19 11.13 -4.75
N SER A 2 8.85 12.43 -4.76
CA SER A 2 7.87 13.02 -5.70
C SER A 2 8.16 12.78 -7.18
N THR A 3 9.41 12.94 -7.61
CA THR A 3 9.83 12.69 -9.00
C THR A 3 9.59 11.24 -9.42
N GLN A 4 9.87 10.27 -8.55
CA GLN A 4 9.69 8.85 -8.84
C GLN A 4 8.19 8.50 -8.91
N LEU A 5 7.37 9.06 -8.01
CA LEU A 5 5.93 8.85 -8.02
C LEU A 5 5.31 9.35 -9.32
N LEU A 6 5.66 10.57 -9.74
CA LEU A 6 5.17 11.15 -10.98
C LEU A 6 5.65 10.38 -12.22
N LYS A 7 6.87 9.83 -12.20
CA LYS A 7 7.36 8.94 -13.27
C LYS A 7 6.55 7.64 -13.35
N ALA A 8 6.24 7.01 -12.21
CA ALA A 8 5.43 5.80 -12.17
C ALA A 8 4.00 6.06 -12.68
N ILE A 9 3.36 7.14 -12.22
CA ILE A 9 2.02 7.54 -12.67
C ILE A 9 2.03 7.85 -14.17
N LYS A 10 3.02 8.61 -14.66
CA LYS A 10 3.17 8.88 -16.09
C LYS A 10 3.28 7.58 -16.90
N PHE A 11 4.04 6.61 -16.41
CA PHE A 11 4.16 5.31 -17.07
C PHE A 11 2.81 4.58 -17.12
N ILE A 12 2.09 4.47 -16.00
CA ILE A 12 0.76 3.86 -15.93
C ILE A 12 -0.22 4.54 -16.89
N HIS A 13 -0.26 5.88 -16.89
CA HIS A 13 -1.12 6.63 -17.79
C HIS A 13 -0.73 6.42 -19.25
N SER A 14 0.56 6.21 -19.55
CA SER A 14 1.03 5.94 -20.92
C SER A 14 0.58 4.58 -21.48
N THR A 15 0.25 3.62 -20.60
CA THR A 15 -0.38 2.36 -21.01
C THR A 15 -1.89 2.48 -21.16
N GLY A 16 -2.43 3.69 -20.99
CA GLY A 16 -3.87 3.96 -20.99
C GLY A 16 -4.55 3.46 -19.72
N MET A 17 -3.83 3.25 -18.61
CA MET A 17 -4.43 2.75 -17.36
C MET A 17 -4.48 3.87 -16.31
N CYS A 18 -5.44 3.79 -15.39
CA CYS A 18 -5.45 4.55 -14.13
C CYS A 18 -5.05 3.62 -13.00
N HIS A 19 -4.26 4.11 -12.04
CA HIS A 19 -3.95 3.36 -10.82
C HIS A 19 -5.16 3.28 -9.88
N GLY A 20 -5.96 4.34 -9.78
CA GLY A 20 -7.20 4.34 -9.02
C GLY A 20 -6.98 4.57 -7.53
N ASP A 21 -5.92 4.00 -6.94
CA ASP A 21 -5.61 4.13 -5.50
C ASP A 21 -4.21 4.64 -5.13
N VAL A 22 -3.78 5.76 -5.71
CA VAL A 22 -2.54 6.42 -5.28
C VAL A 22 -2.69 6.92 -3.83
N SER A 23 -1.95 6.32 -2.90
CA SER A 23 -1.92 6.70 -1.49
C SER A 23 -0.62 6.26 -0.81
N GLY A 24 -0.33 6.80 0.38
CA GLY A 24 0.86 6.42 1.14
C GLY A 24 0.89 4.95 1.57
N ARG A 25 -0.26 4.26 1.59
CA ARG A 25 -0.30 2.80 1.83
C ARG A 25 0.21 1.98 0.65
N ASN A 26 0.10 2.54 -0.55
CA ASN A 26 0.46 1.88 -1.80
C ASN A 26 1.83 2.37 -2.33
N ILE A 27 2.57 3.13 -1.52
CA ILE A 27 3.94 3.53 -1.82
C ILE A 27 4.85 2.79 -0.85
N ALA A 28 5.74 1.96 -1.39
CA ALA A 28 6.77 1.28 -0.61
C ALA A 28 8.15 1.83 -0.95
N PHE A 29 8.99 1.94 0.06
CA PHE A 29 10.40 2.28 -0.10
C PHE A 29 11.23 1.00 -0.24
N THR A 30 12.26 1.08 -1.08
CA THR A 30 13.19 -0.02 -1.32
C THR A 30 14.16 -0.10 -0.16
N CYS A 31 14.20 -1.24 0.54
CA CYS A 31 15.15 -1.47 1.63
C CYS A 31 16.48 -2.01 1.08
N ASN A 32 17.35 -1.15 0.55
CA ASN A 32 18.57 -1.61 -0.14
C ASN A 32 19.50 -2.42 0.78
N ASN A 33 19.58 -2.03 2.05
CA ASN A 33 20.41 -2.72 3.04
C ASN A 33 19.96 -4.16 3.33
N LEU A 34 18.67 -4.47 3.13
CA LEU A 34 18.07 -5.78 3.36
C LEU A 34 18.14 -6.69 2.13
N LEU A 35 18.20 -6.13 0.91
CA LEU A 35 18.33 -6.92 -0.33
C LEU A 35 19.57 -7.82 -0.35
N ASN A 36 20.65 -7.40 0.33
CA ASN A 36 21.93 -8.11 0.32
C ASN A 36 22.01 -9.29 1.32
N SER A 37 21.04 -9.47 2.23
CA SER A 37 20.93 -10.66 3.11
C SER A 37 19.55 -10.70 3.78
N PRO A 38 18.51 -11.18 3.08
CA PRO A 38 17.12 -11.02 3.49
C PRO A 38 16.82 -11.68 4.84
N ASP A 39 17.11 -12.98 5.04
CA ASP A 39 16.56 -13.70 6.20
C ASP A 39 17.26 -13.36 7.52
N LYS A 40 18.59 -13.25 7.52
CA LYS A 40 19.37 -12.99 8.74
C LYS A 40 19.34 -11.53 9.16
N LYS A 41 19.26 -10.58 8.22
CA LYS A 41 19.21 -9.16 8.56
C LYS A 41 17.79 -8.71 8.94
N PHE A 42 16.76 -9.27 8.30
CA PHE A 42 15.36 -8.89 8.58
C PHE A 42 14.94 -9.24 10.01
N LEU A 43 15.21 -10.48 10.47
CA LEU A 43 14.92 -10.89 11.85
C LEU A 43 15.88 -10.25 12.86
N ALA A 44 17.09 -9.84 12.45
CA ALA A 44 17.97 -9.08 13.34
C ALA A 44 17.40 -7.68 13.63
N VAL A 45 16.75 -7.05 12.65
CA VAL A 45 16.12 -5.74 12.78
C VAL A 45 14.76 -5.84 13.50
N LEU A 46 13.90 -6.75 13.07
CA LEU A 46 12.54 -6.90 13.63
C LEU A 46 12.48 -7.68 14.94
N GLY A 47 13.53 -8.45 15.23
CA GLY A 47 13.49 -9.50 16.25
C GLY A 47 12.74 -10.74 15.77
N PRO A 48 12.73 -11.81 16.61
CA PRO A 48 11.94 -13.00 16.34
C PRO A 48 10.43 -12.69 16.38
N PRO A 49 9.60 -13.38 15.57
CA PRO A 49 8.16 -13.22 15.60
C PRO A 49 7.60 -13.49 17.00
N LYS A 50 6.72 -12.61 17.48
CA LYS A 50 5.98 -12.81 18.73
C LYS A 50 4.70 -13.56 18.40
N VAL A 51 4.57 -14.77 18.92
CA VAL A 51 3.42 -15.65 18.66
C VAL A 51 2.64 -15.91 19.94
N GLU A 52 1.33 -15.99 19.81
CA GLU A 52 0.40 -16.37 20.88
C GLU A 52 -0.56 -17.44 20.37
N PRO A 53 -1.00 -18.41 21.19
CA PRO A 53 -2.01 -19.37 20.77
C PRO A 53 -3.29 -18.66 20.32
N LEU A 54 -3.83 -19.04 19.16
CA LEU A 54 -5.16 -18.59 18.80
C LEU A 54 -6.15 -19.30 19.73
N ALA A 55 -6.92 -18.53 20.47
CA ALA A 55 -7.95 -19.05 21.35
C ALA A 55 -9.24 -18.24 21.17
N ARG A 56 -10.37 -18.92 21.28
CA ARG A 56 -11.67 -18.25 21.29
C ARG A 56 -11.88 -17.60 22.65
N ILE A 57 -12.48 -16.41 22.65
CA ILE A 57 -12.81 -15.66 23.87
C ILE A 57 -13.81 -16.44 24.74
N ASP A 58 -14.65 -17.27 24.11
CA ASP A 58 -15.64 -18.14 24.75
C ASP A 58 -15.04 -19.46 25.31
N GLY A 59 -13.74 -19.71 25.11
CA GLY A 59 -13.06 -20.92 25.59
C GLY A 59 -13.36 -22.20 24.81
N THR A 60 -14.17 -22.14 23.76
CA THR A 60 -14.50 -23.33 22.95
C THR A 60 -13.35 -23.69 21.98
N PRO A 61 -13.29 -24.95 21.48
CA PRO A 61 -12.26 -25.37 20.53
C PRO A 61 -12.31 -24.56 19.23
N LEU A 62 -11.14 -24.41 18.58
CA LEU A 62 -11.07 -23.80 17.26
C LEU A 62 -11.72 -24.70 16.19
N ASP A 63 -12.35 -24.06 15.21
CA ASP A 63 -12.87 -24.75 14.04
C ASP A 63 -11.74 -25.30 13.16
N ASN A 64 -12.03 -26.40 12.46
CA ASN A 64 -11.10 -26.98 11.49
C ASN A 64 -10.79 -25.97 10.37
N GLY A 65 -9.51 -25.67 10.17
CA GLY A 65 -9.03 -24.73 9.15
C GLY A 65 -8.57 -23.38 9.69
N LEU A 66 -8.77 -23.11 10.99
CA LEU A 66 -8.18 -21.93 11.62
C LEU A 66 -6.70 -22.17 11.98
N PRO A 67 -5.85 -21.13 11.89
CA PRO A 67 -4.47 -21.22 12.35
C PRO A 67 -4.43 -21.45 13.87
N THR A 68 -3.45 -22.19 14.35
CA THR A 68 -3.31 -22.50 15.78
C THR A 68 -2.65 -21.38 16.59
N GLN A 69 -2.11 -20.37 15.91
CA GLN A 69 -1.37 -19.27 16.52
C GLN A 69 -1.65 -17.95 15.80
N LEU A 70 -1.61 -16.88 16.57
CA LEU A 70 -1.56 -15.50 16.12
C LEU A 70 -0.11 -15.04 16.10
N VAL A 71 0.28 -14.33 15.05
CA VAL A 71 1.58 -13.67 14.97
C VAL A 71 1.34 -12.17 15.13
N LYS A 72 1.94 -11.56 16.15
CA LYS A 72 1.83 -10.12 16.36
C LYS A 72 2.48 -9.37 15.19
N ALA A 73 1.80 -8.35 14.68
CA ALA A 73 2.37 -7.46 13.68
C ALA A 73 3.72 -6.91 14.16
N ALA A 74 4.75 -7.03 13.32
CA ALA A 74 6.06 -6.52 13.63
C ALA A 74 6.02 -4.98 13.67
N GLY A 75 6.64 -4.40 14.70
CA GLY A 75 6.83 -2.96 14.78
C GLY A 75 8.14 -2.59 14.11
N TRP A 76 8.11 -1.61 13.20
CA TRP A 76 9.31 -1.08 12.57
C TRP A 76 9.69 0.25 13.23
N VAL A 77 10.40 0.17 14.35
CA VAL A 77 10.68 1.35 15.21
C VAL A 77 12.00 2.02 14.85
N GLU A 78 12.97 1.28 14.31
CA GLU A 78 14.29 1.78 13.92
C GLU A 78 14.46 1.75 12.40
N TRP A 79 13.60 2.50 11.68
CA TRP A 79 13.92 2.82 10.29
C TRP A 79 15.06 3.84 10.29
N THR A 80 16.26 3.40 9.95
CA THR A 80 17.31 4.32 9.51
C THR A 80 16.90 4.84 8.14
N ASP A 81 16.57 6.13 8.06
CA ASP A 81 16.43 6.82 6.77
C ASP A 81 17.66 6.50 5.92
N GLU A 82 17.47 5.80 4.79
CA GLU A 82 18.53 5.73 3.79
C GLU A 82 18.56 7.09 3.08
N ASP A 83 19.76 7.64 2.85
CA ASP A 83 19.92 8.98 2.24
C ASP A 83 19.23 9.10 0.86
N GLU A 84 19.06 7.98 0.15
CA GLU A 84 18.30 7.88 -1.09
C GLU A 84 17.46 6.59 -1.14
N GLU A 85 16.14 6.73 -1.00
CA GLU A 85 15.23 5.60 -1.14
C GLU A 85 14.44 5.64 -2.45
N ASP A 86 14.62 4.57 -3.22
CA ASP A 86 13.80 4.23 -4.37
C ASP A 86 12.40 3.83 -3.93
N ILE A 87 11.36 4.41 -4.52
CA ILE A 87 9.98 4.02 -4.25
C ILE A 87 9.44 3.07 -5.31
N ARG A 88 8.43 2.30 -4.93
CA ARG A 88 7.58 1.50 -5.81
C ARG A 88 6.13 1.84 -5.51
N LEU A 89 5.36 2.07 -6.57
CA LEU A 89 3.91 2.18 -6.50
C LEU A 89 3.34 0.76 -6.62
N LEU A 90 2.58 0.35 -5.60
CA LEU A 90 2.04 -0.99 -5.41
C LEU A 90 0.53 -1.02 -5.56
N ASP A 91 -0.03 -2.23 -5.59
CA ASP A 91 -1.47 -2.50 -5.55
C ASP A 91 -2.27 -1.91 -6.73
N MET A 92 -2.45 -2.76 -7.74
CA MET A 92 -3.26 -2.46 -8.93
C MET A 92 -4.71 -2.95 -8.80
N GLY A 93 -5.18 -3.31 -7.60
CA GLY A 93 -6.52 -3.87 -7.39
C GLY A 93 -7.65 -2.91 -7.75
N GLU A 94 -7.40 -1.61 -7.64
CA GLU A 94 -8.34 -0.52 -7.99
C GLU A 94 -8.03 0.11 -9.36
N SER A 95 -7.08 -0.46 -10.11
CA SER A 95 -6.69 0.05 -11.42
C SER A 95 -7.78 -0.22 -12.47
N PHE A 96 -7.92 0.68 -13.43
CA PHE A 96 -8.92 0.54 -14.49
C PHE A 96 -8.46 1.15 -15.82
N LEU A 97 -8.99 0.61 -16.92
CA LEU A 97 -8.84 1.15 -18.27
C LEU A 97 -9.98 2.14 -18.61
N PRO A 98 -9.77 3.06 -19.57
CA PRO A 98 -10.83 3.86 -20.17
C PRO A 98 -11.96 2.98 -20.69
N GLY A 99 -13.17 3.20 -20.19
CA GLY A 99 -14.34 2.39 -20.52
C GLY A 99 -14.60 1.21 -19.57
N GLU A 100 -13.60 0.79 -18.79
CA GLU A 100 -13.71 -0.24 -17.74
C GLU A 100 -13.70 0.35 -16.33
N LYS A 101 -13.99 1.65 -16.23
CA LYS A 101 -14.07 2.37 -14.97
C LYS A 101 -15.13 1.73 -14.06
N PRO A 102 -14.85 1.56 -12.75
CA PRO A 102 -15.87 1.13 -11.80
C PRO A 102 -16.94 2.20 -11.60
N GLU A 103 -18.14 1.82 -11.15
CA GLU A 103 -19.18 2.81 -10.81
C GLU A 103 -18.76 3.67 -9.62
N LYS A 104 -18.07 3.07 -8.65
CA LYS A 104 -17.57 3.73 -7.43
C LYS A 104 -16.16 3.24 -7.13
N LEU A 105 -15.30 4.18 -6.72
CA LEU A 105 -13.96 3.85 -6.24
C LEU A 105 -14.00 3.57 -4.73
N ALA A 106 -13.22 2.59 -4.29
CA ALA A 106 -13.00 2.32 -2.87
C ALA A 106 -12.07 3.40 -2.26
N GLN A 107 -12.61 4.59 -1.98
CA GLN A 107 -11.80 5.72 -1.51
C GLN A 107 -11.97 5.99 -0.01
N PRO A 108 -10.86 6.14 0.74
CA PRO A 108 -10.90 6.78 2.05
C PRO A 108 -11.50 8.19 1.93
N SER A 109 -12.34 8.59 2.88
CA SER A 109 -13.06 9.87 2.82
C SER A 109 -12.14 11.09 2.68
N ASN A 110 -10.94 11.01 3.27
CA ASN A 110 -9.91 12.05 3.22
C ASN A 110 -9.10 12.10 1.91
N LEU A 111 -9.22 11.10 1.04
CA LEU A 111 -8.53 11.03 -0.27
C LEU A 111 -9.51 11.13 -1.44
N ARG A 112 -10.73 11.63 -1.18
CA ARG A 112 -11.73 11.81 -2.21
C ARG A 112 -11.39 13.02 -3.07
N VAL A 113 -11.35 12.80 -4.38
CA VAL A 113 -11.00 13.84 -5.34
C VAL A 113 -12.20 14.79 -5.59
N PRO A 114 -11.97 16.08 -5.89
CA PRO A 114 -13.03 17.07 -6.02
C PRO A 114 -14.11 16.70 -7.04
N GLU A 115 -13.72 16.14 -8.19
CA GLU A 115 -14.64 15.75 -9.26
C GLU A 115 -15.63 14.66 -8.82
N ILE A 116 -15.24 13.79 -7.88
CA ILE A 116 -16.14 12.82 -7.25
C ILE A 116 -17.07 13.52 -6.25
N ILE A 117 -16.55 14.47 -5.47
CA ILE A 117 -17.35 15.21 -4.48
C ILE A 117 -18.46 16.03 -5.15
N PHE A 118 -18.12 16.74 -6.23
CA PHE A 118 -19.03 17.70 -6.84
C PHE A 118 -19.88 17.10 -7.96
N ASN A 119 -19.34 16.17 -8.74
CA ASN A 119 -19.95 15.77 -10.01
C ASN A 119 -20.15 14.25 -10.14
N ASP A 120 -19.71 13.45 -9.16
CA ASP A 120 -19.72 11.98 -9.20
C ASP A 120 -19.11 11.40 -10.50
N ARG A 121 -18.16 12.15 -11.08
CA ARG A 121 -17.47 11.81 -12.32
C ARG A 121 -15.98 11.85 -12.07
N PHE A 122 -15.28 10.88 -12.62
CA PHE A 122 -13.85 10.75 -12.49
C PHE A 122 -13.29 9.98 -13.69
N ASP A 123 -12.01 10.19 -13.91
CA ASP A 123 -11.17 9.45 -14.84
C ASP A 123 -9.75 9.36 -14.28
N TYR A 124 -8.79 8.93 -15.10
CA TYR A 124 -7.40 8.73 -14.70
C TYR A 124 -6.72 9.95 -14.04
N ARG A 125 -7.25 11.17 -14.22
CA ARG A 125 -6.71 12.40 -13.62
C ARG A 125 -6.86 12.43 -12.10
N LEU A 126 -7.70 11.57 -11.51
CA LEU A 126 -7.78 11.41 -10.06
C LEU A 126 -6.42 11.04 -9.43
N ASP A 127 -5.59 10.28 -10.17
CA ASP A 127 -4.25 9.89 -9.72
C ASP A 127 -3.36 11.14 -9.54
N LEU A 128 -3.58 12.19 -10.34
CA LEU A 128 -2.80 13.43 -10.26
C LEU A 128 -3.19 14.25 -9.03
N TRP A 129 -4.48 14.30 -8.69
CA TRP A 129 -4.93 14.92 -7.45
C TRP A 129 -4.31 14.20 -6.25
N ARG A 130 -4.42 12.87 -6.23
CA ARG A 130 -3.89 12.03 -5.16
C ARG A 130 -2.38 12.14 -5.05
N ALA A 131 -1.65 12.20 -6.17
CA ALA A 131 -0.22 12.48 -6.18
C ALA A 131 0.09 13.84 -5.54
N GLY A 132 -0.70 14.88 -5.84
CA GLY A 132 -0.58 16.19 -5.19
C GLY A 132 -0.74 16.10 -3.67
N CYS A 133 -1.72 15.32 -3.19
CA CYS A 133 -1.90 15.07 -1.75
C CYS A 133 -0.76 14.26 -1.12
N MET A 134 -0.02 13.44 -1.88
CA MET A 134 1.11 12.66 -1.34
C MET A 134 2.41 13.46 -1.30
N VAL A 135 2.53 14.50 -2.12
CA VAL A 135 3.74 15.34 -2.19
C VAL A 135 3.76 16.45 -1.13
N HIS A 136 2.60 16.79 -0.57
CA HIS A 136 2.42 17.85 0.43
C HIS A 136 2.04 17.29 1.80
#